data_AF-E0VK01-F1
#
_entry.id   AF-E0VK01-F1
#
_cell.length_a   1.000
_cell.length_b   1.000
_cell.length_c   1.000
_cell.angle_alpha   90.00
_cell.angle_beta   90.00
_cell.angle_gamma   90.00
#
_symmetry.space_group_name_H-M   'P 1'
#
loop_
_entity.id
_entity.type
_entity.pdbx_description
1 polymer ?
#
loop_
_entity_poly.entity_id
_entity_poly.type
_entity_poly.pdbx_seq_one_letter_code
_entity_poly.pdbx_strand_id
1 'polypeptide(L)'
;MYFLSTVSSTVSCAPVFDHLRTCLKVTKLREHWDETNSKVLQRKAQLDAMLGDSQRYEAKRQEVDAWLTRMETRLERMGTVGHTADVLEAQLREQKSFHAELHQYKYHVELFNTLTQKLIAVYQQDDTTKVKKMTEQINQRYNNLNTSIVNRGKSLHSAMNSLHNFDRSIDKFLAWLSETESSLEGVEADVDRLGTRRDQAALRQLLPRIKVRLKIIFFYFFGKS
;
A
#
# COMPACT_ATOMS: atom_id res chain seq x y z
N MET A 1 -83.01 -19.32 -82.70
CA MET A 1 -81.88 -18.41 -83.00
C MET A 1 -82.14 -17.09 -82.31
N TYR A 2 -81.76 -16.94 -81.04
CA TYR A 2 -81.65 -15.64 -80.37
C TYR A 2 -80.47 -15.71 -79.40
N PHE A 3 -79.59 -14.73 -79.55
CA PHE A 3 -78.27 -14.61 -78.95
C PHE A 3 -78.33 -14.54 -77.41
N LEU A 4 -77.62 -15.43 -76.72
CA LEU A 4 -77.17 -15.18 -75.35
C LEU A 4 -75.97 -14.23 -75.42
N SER A 5 -76.21 -12.94 -75.20
CA SER A 5 -75.17 -11.98 -74.88
C SER A 5 -75.14 -11.73 -73.38
N THR A 6 -73.98 -11.25 -72.90
CA THR A 6 -73.70 -10.66 -71.57
C THR A 6 -73.56 -11.66 -70.40
N VAL A 7 -72.53 -11.60 -69.55
CA VAL A 7 -71.42 -10.66 -69.35
C VAL A 7 -70.21 -11.50 -68.91
N SER A 8 -69.08 -11.44 -69.61
CA SER A 8 -67.81 -11.83 -69.00
C SER A 8 -67.41 -10.69 -68.06
N SER A 9 -67.85 -10.75 -66.81
CA SER A 9 -67.38 -9.84 -65.77
C SER A 9 -65.93 -10.18 -65.48
N THR A 10 -65.01 -9.61 -66.26
CA THR A 10 -63.60 -9.56 -65.88
C THR A 10 -63.50 -8.65 -64.66
N VAL A 11 -63.60 -9.25 -63.47
CA VAL A 11 -63.23 -8.57 -62.23
C VAL A 11 -61.78 -8.13 -62.42
N SER A 12 -61.58 -6.83 -62.62
CA SER A 12 -60.24 -6.25 -62.77
C SER A 12 -59.46 -6.56 -61.50
N CYS A 13 -58.47 -7.44 -61.61
CA CYS A 13 -57.63 -7.87 -60.49
C CYS A 13 -56.59 -6.80 -60.10
N ALA A 14 -56.44 -5.74 -60.91
CA ALA A 14 -55.46 -4.67 -60.70
C ALA A 14 -55.54 -3.99 -59.31
N PRO A 15 -56.71 -3.64 -58.76
CA PRO A 15 -56.81 -3.02 -57.43
C PRO A 15 -56.34 -3.97 -56.31
N VAL A 16 -56.55 -5.27 -56.47
CA VAL A 16 -56.14 -6.30 -55.50
C VAL A 16 -54.63 -6.47 -55.52
N PHE A 17 -54.01 -6.48 -56.71
CA PHE A 17 -52.55 -6.51 -56.86
C PHE A 17 -51.86 -5.27 -56.30
N ASP A 18 -52.42 -4.08 -56.52
CA ASP A 18 -51.86 -2.83 -55.97
C ASP A 18 -52.03 -2.73 -54.45
N HIS A 19 -53.15 -3.23 -53.91
CA HIS A 19 -53.36 -3.35 -52.47
C HIS A 19 -52.36 -4.32 -51.83
N LEU A 20 -52.16 -5.51 -52.42
CA LEU A 20 -51.16 -6.49 -51.98
C LEU A 20 -49.73 -5.91 -52.02
N ARG A 21 -49.36 -5.21 -53.11
CA ARG A 21 -48.05 -4.56 -53.25
C ARG A 21 -47.84 -3.49 -52.18
N THR A 22 -48.86 -2.70 -51.87
CA THR A 22 -48.79 -1.67 -50.83
C THR A 22 -48.70 -2.31 -49.45
N CYS A 23 -49.48 -3.35 -49.18
CA CYS A 23 -49.42 -4.11 -47.94
C CYS A 23 -48.02 -4.69 -47.69
N LEU A 24 -47.39 -5.25 -48.72
CA LEU A 24 -46.03 -5.79 -48.66
C LEU A 24 -44.95 -4.72 -48.37
N LYS A 25 -45.13 -3.49 -48.86
CA LYS A 25 -44.23 -2.37 -48.54
C LYS A 25 -44.41 -1.93 -47.09
N VAL A 26 -45.65 -1.87 -46.61
CA VAL A 26 -45.99 -1.49 -45.23
C VAL A 26 -45.47 -2.53 -44.23
N THR A 27 -45.57 -3.82 -44.53
CA THR A 27 -45.02 -4.88 -43.65
C THR A 27 -43.50 -4.79 -43.56
N LYS A 28 -42.79 -4.64 -44.69
CA LYS A 28 -41.33 -4.45 -44.69
C LYS A 28 -40.90 -3.22 -43.90
N LEU A 29 -41.63 -2.12 -44.04
CA LEU A 29 -41.35 -0.90 -43.28
C LEU A 29 -41.55 -1.12 -41.78
N ARG A 30 -42.59 -1.85 -41.39
CA ARG A 30 -42.86 -2.22 -40.00
C ARG A 30 -41.73 -3.10 -39.44
N GLU A 31 -41.33 -4.15 -40.16
CA GLU A 31 -40.24 -5.03 -39.76
C GLU A 31 -38.92 -4.25 -39.56
N HIS A 32 -38.58 -3.36 -40.50
CA HIS A 32 -37.38 -2.55 -40.40
C HIS A 32 -37.45 -1.54 -39.25
N TRP A 33 -38.63 -0.96 -39.02
CA TRP A 33 -38.88 -0.10 -37.87
C TRP A 33 -38.70 -0.85 -36.55
N ASP A 34 -39.31 -2.04 -36.43
CA ASP A 34 -39.23 -2.86 -35.21
C ASP A 34 -37.79 -3.32 -34.94
N GLU A 35 -37.04 -3.70 -35.98
CA GLU A 35 -35.62 -4.05 -35.89
C GLU A 35 -34.77 -2.86 -35.42
N THR A 36 -34.97 -1.69 -36.05
CA THR A 36 -34.22 -0.47 -35.71
C THR A 36 -34.53 -0.02 -34.30
N ASN A 37 -35.81 -0.01 -33.91
CA ASN A 37 -36.24 0.35 -32.57
C ASN A 37 -35.67 -0.62 -31.52
N SER A 38 -35.66 -1.92 -31.80
CA SER A 38 -35.03 -2.93 -30.93
C SER A 38 -33.54 -2.66 -30.72
N LYS A 39 -32.79 -2.38 -31.80
CA LYS A 39 -31.36 -2.03 -31.73
C LYS A 39 -31.11 -0.75 -30.92
N VAL A 40 -31.94 0.28 -31.10
CA VAL A 40 -31.85 1.54 -30.35
C VAL A 40 -32.09 1.31 -28.86
N LEU A 41 -33.15 0.57 -28.51
CA LEU A 41 -33.46 0.24 -27.11
C LEU A 41 -32.35 -0.59 -26.46
N GLN A 42 -31.79 -1.57 -27.18
CA GLN A 42 -30.66 -2.36 -26.71
C GLN A 42 -29.43 -1.49 -26.45
N ARG A 43 -29.09 -0.58 -27.38
CA ARG A 43 -27.94 0.32 -27.21
C ARG A 43 -28.16 1.28 -26.05
N LYS A 44 -29.37 1.81 -25.88
CA LYS A 44 -29.73 2.66 -24.73
C LYS A 44 -29.50 1.92 -23.42
N ALA A 45 -30.00 0.70 -23.29
CA ALA A 45 -29.83 -0.11 -22.08
C ALA A 45 -28.34 -0.39 -21.78
N GLN A 46 -27.53 -0.66 -22.81
CA GLN A 46 -26.08 -0.83 -22.66
C GLN A 46 -25.39 0.44 -22.16
N LEU A 47 -25.73 1.62 -22.72
CA LEU A 47 -25.16 2.89 -22.31
C LEU A 47 -25.57 3.28 -20.89
N ASP A 48 -26.83 3.05 -20.53
CA ASP A 48 -27.34 3.30 -19.17
C ASP A 48 -26.62 2.40 -18.14
N ALA A 49 -26.37 1.12 -18.48
CA ALA A 49 -25.57 0.23 -17.65
C ALA A 49 -24.10 0.67 -17.54
N MET A 50 -23.50 1.07 -18.66
CA MET A 50 -22.10 1.56 -18.72
C MET A 50 -21.90 2.81 -17.86
N LEU A 51 -22.85 3.73 -17.91
CA LEU A 51 -22.84 4.93 -17.08
C LEU A 51 -22.86 4.55 -15.59
N GLY A 52 -23.79 3.67 -15.20
CA GLY A 52 -23.91 3.22 -13.81
C GLY A 52 -22.65 2.51 -13.29
N ASP A 53 -22.07 1.60 -14.07
CA ASP A 53 -20.84 0.91 -13.69
C ASP A 53 -19.64 1.87 -13.63
N SER A 54 -19.54 2.82 -14.58
CA SER A 54 -18.49 3.83 -14.59
C SER A 54 -18.56 4.76 -13.38
N GLN A 55 -19.77 5.17 -12.97
CA GLN A 55 -19.97 5.98 -11.77
C GLN A 55 -19.56 5.24 -10.50
N ARG A 56 -19.88 3.95 -10.37
CA ARG A 56 -19.47 3.13 -9.23
C ARG A 56 -17.95 2.99 -9.14
N TYR A 57 -17.30 2.72 -10.28
CA TYR A 57 -15.84 2.71 -10.36
C TYR A 57 -15.24 4.05 -9.94
N GLU A 58 -15.73 5.14 -10.51
CA GLU A 58 -15.17 6.47 -10.25
C GLU A 58 -15.34 6.91 -8.79
N ALA A 59 -16.49 6.64 -8.18
CA ALA A 59 -16.71 6.90 -6.76
C ALA A 59 -15.72 6.11 -5.88
N LYS A 60 -15.54 4.81 -6.15
CA LYS A 60 -14.58 3.99 -5.39
C LYS A 60 -13.14 4.44 -5.65
N ARG A 61 -12.81 4.81 -6.88
CA ARG A 61 -11.50 5.33 -7.25
C ARG A 61 -11.14 6.57 -6.44
N GLN A 62 -12.05 7.54 -6.36
CA GLN A 62 -11.85 8.78 -5.60
C GLN A 62 -11.69 8.51 -4.10
N GLU A 63 -12.48 7.58 -3.55
CA GLU A 63 -12.35 7.15 -2.15
C GLU A 63 -10.96 6.57 -1.85
N VAL A 64 -10.48 5.65 -2.70
CA VAL A 64 -9.16 5.01 -2.56
C VAL A 64 -8.04 6.02 -2.76
N ASP A 65 -8.16 6.90 -3.77
CA ASP A 65 -7.20 7.96 -4.05
C ASP A 65 -7.04 8.92 -2.85
N ALA A 66 -8.16 9.37 -2.28
CA ALA A 66 -8.16 10.22 -1.11
C ALA A 66 -7.57 9.53 0.12
N TRP A 67 -7.84 8.24 0.31
CA TRP A 67 -7.22 7.46 1.39
C TRP A 67 -5.71 7.32 1.19
N LEU A 68 -5.26 6.97 -0.02
CA LEU A 68 -3.84 6.85 -0.36
C LEU A 68 -3.10 8.16 -0.09
N THR A 69 -3.63 9.30 -0.55
CA THR A 69 -3.00 10.61 -0.32
C THR A 69 -2.85 10.93 1.17
N ARG A 70 -3.85 10.58 2.00
CA ARG A 70 -3.73 10.76 3.46
C ARG A 70 -2.64 9.87 4.06
N MET A 71 -2.57 8.61 3.63
CA MET A 71 -1.57 7.66 4.14
C MET A 71 -0.16 8.01 3.69
N GLU A 72 0.02 8.47 2.45
CA GLU A 72 1.29 8.98 1.93
C GLU A 72 1.76 10.19 2.74
N THR A 73 0.87 11.17 2.95
CA THR A 73 1.16 12.35 3.79
C THR A 73 1.53 11.95 5.22
N ARG A 74 0.84 10.96 5.79
CA ARG A 74 1.16 10.45 7.13
C ARG A 74 2.54 9.80 7.16
N LEU A 75 2.88 8.99 6.14
CA LEU A 75 4.18 8.32 6.04
C LEU A 75 5.32 9.34 5.94
N GLU A 76 5.15 10.39 5.13
CA GLU A 76 6.13 11.48 5.00
C GLU A 76 6.40 12.19 6.34
N ARG A 77 5.36 12.35 7.17
CA ARG A 77 5.47 12.98 8.49
C ARG A 77 6.17 12.12 9.54
N MET A 78 6.32 10.81 9.33
CA MET A 78 6.95 9.91 10.31
C MET A 78 8.47 10.17 10.48
N GLY A 79 9.10 10.96 9.61
CA GLY A 79 10.49 11.38 9.73
C GLY A 79 11.52 10.23 9.72
N THR A 80 12.76 10.53 10.11
CA THR A 80 13.85 9.55 10.17
C THR A 80 13.75 8.65 11.39
N VAL A 81 14.42 7.49 11.36
CA VAL A 81 14.50 6.57 12.50
C VAL A 81 15.31 7.21 13.63
N GLY A 82 14.76 7.21 14.85
CA GLY A 82 15.43 7.77 16.04
C GLY A 82 16.58 6.90 16.57
N HIS A 83 17.21 7.38 17.64
CA HIS A 83 18.37 6.72 18.26
C HIS A 83 18.21 6.46 19.77
N THR A 84 17.16 6.98 20.39
CA THR A 84 16.84 6.76 21.81
C THR A 84 15.67 5.78 21.94
N ALA A 85 15.60 5.06 23.06
CA ALA A 85 14.61 4.00 23.28
C ALA A 85 13.18 4.53 23.22
N ASP A 86 12.90 5.65 23.89
CA ASP A 86 11.59 6.29 23.96
C ASP A 86 11.07 6.70 22.58
N VAL A 87 11.94 7.29 21.74
CA VAL A 87 11.62 7.69 20.37
C VAL A 87 11.38 6.45 19.49
N LEU A 88 12.24 5.44 19.58
CA LEU A 88 12.10 4.20 18.81
C LEU A 88 10.81 3.45 19.16
N GLU A 89 10.45 3.38 20.44
CA GLU A 89 9.20 2.78 20.90
C GLU A 89 7.97 3.53 20.40
N ALA A 90 8.01 4.87 20.42
CA ALA A 90 6.94 5.70 19.86
C ALA A 90 6.79 5.47 18.35
N GLN A 91 7.90 5.46 17.60
CA GLN A 91 7.92 5.21 16.17
C GLN A 91 7.45 3.79 15.82
N LEU A 92 7.80 2.77 16.62
CA LEU A 92 7.30 1.41 16.47
C LEU A 92 5.79 1.32 16.68
N ARG A 93 5.24 2.01 17.68
CA ARG A 93 3.78 2.09 17.90
C ARG A 93 3.07 2.75 16.72
N GLU A 94 3.62 3.86 16.22
CA GLU A 94 3.07 4.55 15.06
C GLU A 94 3.12 3.68 13.79
N GLN A 95 4.25 3.01 13.54
CA GLN A 95 4.42 2.08 12.42
C GLN A 95 3.42 0.92 12.49
N LYS A 96 3.21 0.32 13.66
CA LYS A 96 2.22 -0.75 13.86
C LYS A 96 0.79 -0.26 13.59
N SER A 97 0.44 0.93 14.08
CA SER A 97 -0.86 1.55 13.80
C SER A 97 -1.07 1.79 12.30
N PHE A 98 -0.06 2.34 11.61
CA PHE A 98 -0.11 2.55 10.17
C PHE A 98 -0.34 1.23 9.42
N HIS A 99 0.44 0.20 9.76
CA HIS A 99 0.37 -1.11 9.13
C HIS A 99 -0.99 -1.79 9.36
N ALA A 100 -1.57 -1.65 10.55
CA ALA A 100 -2.90 -2.16 10.86
C ALA A 100 -3.99 -1.49 10.00
N GLU A 101 -3.93 -0.16 9.86
CA GLU A 101 -4.88 0.58 9.00
C GLU A 101 -4.74 0.16 7.53
N LEU A 102 -3.50 0.00 7.03
CA LEU A 102 -3.23 -0.47 5.67
C LEU A 102 -3.84 -1.87 5.44
N HIS A 103 -3.69 -2.77 6.40
CA HIS A 103 -4.31 -4.10 6.32
C HIS A 103 -5.83 -4.06 6.32
N GLN A 104 -6.43 -3.23 7.17
CA GLN A 104 -7.89 -3.05 7.21
C GLN A 104 -8.41 -2.46 5.91
N TYR A 105 -7.64 -1.61 5.24
CA TYR A 105 -8.07 -0.98 3.99
C TYR A 105 -7.94 -1.89 2.75
N LYS A 106 -7.21 -3.01 2.86
CA LYS A 106 -6.94 -3.93 1.74
C LYS A 106 -8.19 -4.32 0.95
N TYR A 107 -9.31 -4.58 1.63
CA TYR A 107 -10.54 -4.99 0.97
C TYR A 107 -11.12 -3.90 0.05
N HIS A 108 -10.92 -2.61 0.36
CA HIS A 108 -11.38 -1.52 -0.50
C HIS A 108 -10.60 -1.49 -1.82
N VAL A 109 -9.29 -1.78 -1.76
CA VAL A 109 -8.42 -1.89 -2.94
C VAL A 109 -8.79 -3.12 -3.76
N GLU A 110 -9.10 -4.25 -3.11
CA GLU A 110 -9.61 -5.45 -3.79
C GLU A 110 -10.94 -5.17 -4.50
N LEU A 111 -11.88 -4.50 -3.83
CA LEU A 111 -13.17 -4.09 -4.43
C LEU A 111 -12.97 -3.13 -5.60
N PHE A 112 -12.08 -2.16 -5.50
CA PHE A 112 -11.70 -1.27 -6.60
C PHE A 112 -11.17 -2.06 -7.82
N ASN A 113 -10.32 -3.05 -7.59
CA ASN A 113 -9.81 -3.93 -8.63
C ASN A 113 -10.92 -4.79 -9.26
N THR A 114 -11.87 -5.30 -8.47
CA THR A 114 -13.04 -6.02 -9.01
C THR A 114 -13.91 -5.13 -9.90
N LEU A 115 -14.18 -3.87 -9.49
CA LEU A 115 -14.93 -2.92 -10.33
C LEU A 115 -14.20 -2.62 -11.63
N THR A 116 -12.87 -2.49 -11.59
CA THR A 116 -12.03 -2.31 -12.78
C THR A 116 -12.18 -3.50 -13.74
N GLN A 117 -12.03 -4.73 -13.21
CA GLN A 117 -12.14 -5.95 -14.02
C GLN A 117 -13.52 -6.08 -14.66
N LYS A 118 -14.59 -5.74 -13.92
CA LYS A 118 -15.95 -5.73 -14.45
C LYS A 118 -16.07 -4.79 -15.65
N LEU A 119 -15.59 -3.55 -15.53
CA LEU A 119 -15.63 -2.58 -16.63
C LEU A 119 -14.88 -3.10 -17.87
N ILE A 120 -13.68 -3.64 -17.68
CA ILE A 120 -12.87 -4.16 -18.79
C ILE A 120 -13.54 -5.37 -19.46
N ALA A 121 -14.14 -6.26 -18.67
CA ALA A 121 -14.74 -7.50 -19.17
C ALA A 121 -16.10 -7.27 -19.85
N VAL A 122 -16.90 -6.32 -19.38
CA VAL A 122 -18.24 -6.04 -19.93
C VAL A 122 -18.15 -5.15 -21.17
N TYR A 123 -17.24 -4.17 -21.19
CA TYR A 123 -17.12 -3.15 -22.24
C TYR A 123 -15.87 -3.35 -23.11
N GLN A 124 -15.66 -4.58 -23.61
CA GLN A 124 -14.46 -4.95 -24.37
C GLN A 124 -14.32 -4.21 -25.72
N GLN A 125 -15.45 -3.74 -26.28
CA GLN A 125 -15.48 -3.02 -27.55
C GLN A 125 -15.34 -1.50 -27.35
N ASP A 126 -15.34 -1.01 -26.11
CA ASP A 126 -15.18 0.39 -25.76
C ASP A 126 -13.75 0.67 -25.26
N ASP A 127 -13.33 1.95 -25.29
CA ASP A 127 -12.00 2.34 -24.81
C ASP A 127 -11.91 2.28 -23.27
N THR A 128 -11.17 1.27 -22.78
CA THR A 128 -10.92 1.04 -21.35
C THR A 128 -9.50 1.42 -20.92
N THR A 129 -8.71 2.07 -21.78
CA THR A 129 -7.30 2.40 -21.51
C THR A 129 -7.11 3.29 -20.27
N LYS A 130 -7.96 4.31 -20.12
CA LYS A 130 -7.92 5.21 -18.95
C LYS A 130 -8.16 4.47 -17.64
N VAL A 131 -9.16 3.58 -17.62
CA VAL A 131 -9.49 2.73 -16.46
C VAL A 131 -8.31 1.86 -16.08
N LYS A 132 -7.68 1.18 -17.06
CA LYS A 132 -6.49 0.36 -16.84
C LYS A 132 -5.32 1.16 -16.26
N LYS A 133 -4.97 2.30 -16.87
CA LYS A 133 -3.86 3.15 -16.43
C LYS A 133 -4.07 3.66 -15.00
N MET A 134 -5.27 4.11 -14.70
CA MET A 134 -5.60 4.67 -13.40
C MET A 134 -5.59 3.60 -12.29
N THR A 135 -6.08 2.40 -12.60
CA THR A 135 -6.01 1.26 -11.69
C THR A 135 -4.56 0.84 -11.43
N GLU A 136 -3.71 0.81 -12.46
CA GLU A 136 -2.28 0.54 -12.30
C GLU A 136 -1.61 1.57 -11.37
N GLN A 137 -1.90 2.86 -11.57
CA GLN A 137 -1.37 3.93 -10.72
C GLN A 137 -1.76 3.77 -9.24
N ILE A 138 -3.03 3.45 -8.96
CA ILE A 138 -3.51 3.22 -7.59
C ILE A 138 -2.83 1.99 -6.98
N ASN A 139 -2.74 0.87 -7.71
CA ASN A 139 -2.09 -0.34 -7.22
C ASN A 139 -0.60 -0.11 -6.95
N GLN A 140 0.10 0.62 -7.83
CA GLN A 140 1.51 0.97 -7.62
C GLN A 140 1.71 1.80 -6.34
N ARG A 141 0.88 2.83 -6.13
CA ARG A 141 0.93 3.65 -4.90
C ARG A 141 0.68 2.84 -3.65
N TYR A 142 -0.35 1.98 -3.66
CA TYR A 142 -0.64 1.08 -2.54
C TYR A 142 0.52 0.13 -2.23
N ASN A 143 1.11 -0.49 -3.26
CA ASN A 143 2.26 -1.38 -3.12
C ASN A 143 3.52 -0.65 -2.59
N ASN A 144 3.75 0.58 -3.06
CA ASN A 144 4.84 1.43 -2.57
C ASN A 144 4.65 1.79 -1.09
N LEU A 145 3.44 2.14 -0.68
CA LEU A 145 3.11 2.39 0.74
C LEU A 145 3.37 1.16 1.60
N ASN A 146 2.87 -0.01 1.18
CA ASN A 146 3.07 -1.26 1.90
C ASN A 146 4.56 -1.62 2.02
N THR A 147 5.31 -1.49 0.93
CA THR A 147 6.76 -1.75 0.91
C THR A 147 7.51 -0.79 1.84
N SER A 148 7.17 0.50 1.79
CA SER A 148 7.80 1.54 2.61
C SER A 148 7.57 1.30 4.10
N ILE A 149 6.34 0.98 4.51
CA ILE A 149 6.04 0.76 5.93
C ILE A 149 6.66 -0.54 6.47
N VAL A 150 6.75 -1.59 5.64
CA VAL A 150 7.44 -2.84 6.00
C VAL A 150 8.93 -2.59 6.17
N ASN A 151 9.56 -1.86 5.25
CA ASN A 151 10.98 -1.52 5.33
C ASN A 151 11.29 -0.63 6.53
N ARG A 152 10.45 0.38 6.79
CA ARG A 152 10.54 1.19 8.01
C ARG A 152 10.46 0.34 9.27
N GLY A 153 9.52 -0.62 9.32
CA GLY A 153 9.41 -1.58 10.40
C GLY A 153 10.72 -2.35 10.64
N LYS A 154 11.35 -2.86 9.59
CA LYS A 154 12.66 -3.54 9.69
C LYS A 154 13.75 -2.63 10.25
N SER A 155 13.85 -1.39 9.75
CA SER A 155 14.83 -0.42 10.23
C SER A 155 14.63 -0.06 11.70
N LEU A 156 13.39 0.13 12.15
CA LEU A 156 13.07 0.41 13.56
C LEU A 156 13.45 -0.75 14.48
N HIS A 157 13.11 -2.00 14.11
CA HIS A 157 13.51 -3.17 14.90
C HIS A 157 15.04 -3.34 14.93
N SER A 158 15.72 -3.10 13.81
CA SER A 158 17.18 -3.13 13.77
C SER A 158 17.81 -2.09 14.69
N ALA A 159 17.30 -0.85 14.68
CA ALA A 159 17.79 0.21 15.54
C ALA A 159 17.57 -0.11 17.03
N MET A 160 16.39 -0.62 17.38
CA MET A 160 16.07 -1.05 18.75
C MET A 160 16.99 -2.18 19.23
N ASN A 161 17.24 -3.17 18.37
CA ASN A 161 18.15 -4.27 18.70
C ASN A 161 19.58 -3.78 18.90
N SER A 162 20.06 -2.84 18.06
CA SER A 162 21.38 -2.22 18.23
C SER A 162 21.48 -1.45 19.54
N LEU A 163 20.44 -0.70 19.92
CA LEU A 163 20.40 0.02 21.20
C LEU A 163 20.50 -0.95 22.38
N HIS A 164 19.70 -2.02 22.40
CA HIS A 164 19.80 -3.04 23.43
C HIS A 164 21.15 -3.77 23.49
N ASN A 165 21.80 -3.97 22.34
CA ASN A 165 23.15 -4.53 22.29
C ASN A 165 24.18 -3.56 22.88
N PHE A 166 24.02 -2.26 22.62
CA PHE A 166 24.86 -1.22 23.19
C PHE A 166 24.73 -1.17 24.72
N ASP A 167 23.51 -1.13 25.24
CA ASP A 167 23.25 -1.14 26.70
C ASP A 167 23.91 -2.34 27.38
N ARG A 168 23.70 -3.56 26.84
CA ARG A 168 24.35 -4.77 27.36
C ARG A 168 25.88 -4.72 27.30
N SER A 169 26.43 -4.05 26.28
CA SER A 169 27.90 -3.93 26.15
C SER A 169 28.45 -2.94 27.17
N ILE A 170 27.71 -1.88 27.46
CA ILE A 170 28.03 -0.93 28.52
C ILE A 170 27.98 -1.61 29.89
N ASP A 171 26.93 -2.38 30.18
CA ASP A 171 26.82 -3.11 31.46
C ASP A 171 28.01 -4.05 31.69
N LYS A 172 28.40 -4.81 30.65
CA LYS A 172 29.58 -5.69 30.70
C LYS A 172 30.86 -4.90 30.92
N PHE A 173 31.00 -3.76 30.26
CA PHE A 173 32.17 -2.91 30.41
C PHE A 173 32.27 -2.31 31.82
N LEU A 174 31.15 -1.85 32.38
CA LEU A 174 31.09 -1.33 33.75
C LEU A 174 31.38 -2.42 34.80
N ALA A 175 30.85 -3.64 34.60
CA ALA A 175 31.16 -4.78 35.46
C ALA A 175 32.65 -5.13 35.42
N TRP A 176 33.24 -5.18 34.21
CA TRP A 176 34.68 -5.39 34.05
C TRP A 176 35.50 -4.28 34.72
N LEU A 177 35.12 -3.01 34.55
CA LEU A 177 35.79 -1.89 35.23
C LEU A 177 35.76 -2.07 36.76
N SER A 178 34.62 -2.43 37.32
CA SER A 178 34.47 -2.66 38.77
C SER A 178 35.34 -3.82 39.26
N GLU A 179 35.39 -4.93 38.51
CA GLU A 179 36.26 -6.08 38.82
C GLU A 179 37.74 -5.68 38.78
N THR A 180 38.16 -4.92 37.77
CA THR A 180 39.54 -4.45 37.67
C THR A 180 39.93 -3.48 38.77
N GLU A 181 39.01 -2.61 39.21
CA GLU A 181 39.23 -1.70 40.33
C GLU A 181 39.38 -2.46 41.65
N SER A 182 38.49 -3.42 41.91
CA SER A 182 38.57 -4.30 43.09
C SER A 182 39.85 -5.13 43.13
N SER A 183 40.27 -5.70 42.00
CA SER A 183 41.54 -6.41 41.89
C SER A 183 42.73 -5.50 42.18
N LEU A 184 42.69 -4.24 41.72
CA LEU A 184 43.72 -3.25 41.96
C LEU A 184 43.83 -2.87 43.44
N GLU A 185 42.69 -2.68 44.11
CA GLU A 185 42.62 -2.44 45.56
C GLU A 185 43.18 -3.62 46.35
N GLY A 186 42.89 -4.85 45.92
CA GLY A 186 43.47 -6.06 46.51
C GLY A 186 45.00 -6.08 46.40
N VAL A 187 45.55 -5.77 45.22
CA VAL A 187 47.00 -5.66 45.01
C VAL A 187 47.60 -4.54 45.88
N GLU A 188 46.93 -3.40 46.00
CA GLU A 188 47.35 -2.29 46.89
C GLU A 188 47.44 -2.75 48.35
N ALA A 189 46.42 -3.45 48.85
CA ALA A 189 46.40 -3.98 50.20
C ALA A 189 47.51 -5.02 50.46
N ASP A 190 47.77 -5.90 49.49
CA ASP A 190 48.83 -6.89 49.60
C ASP A 190 50.23 -6.28 49.53
N VAL A 191 50.43 -5.23 48.71
CA VAL A 191 51.67 -4.43 48.66
C VAL A 191 51.95 -3.74 49.99
N ASP A 192 50.92 -3.26 50.68
CA ASP A 192 51.07 -2.66 52.01
C ASP A 192 51.35 -3.73 53.09
N ARG A 193 50.84 -4.95 52.95
CA ARG A 193 51.08 -6.08 53.88
C ARG A 193 52.44 -6.76 53.71
N LEU A 194 52.94 -6.92 52.48
CA LEU A 194 54.09 -7.77 52.18
C LEU A 194 55.47 -7.11 52.39
N GLY A 195 55.54 -5.80 52.67
CA GLY A 195 56.70 -5.17 53.35
C GLY A 195 58.10 -5.32 52.72
N THR A 196 58.26 -5.85 51.50
CA THR A 196 59.56 -5.95 50.82
C THR A 196 59.88 -4.68 50.05
N ARG A 197 60.79 -3.89 50.62
CA ARG A 197 61.19 -2.52 50.24
C ARG A 197 61.59 -2.29 48.76
N ARG A 198 61.89 -3.35 47.99
CA ARG A 198 62.32 -3.26 46.57
C ARG A 198 61.17 -3.40 45.56
N ASP A 199 60.22 -4.29 45.81
CA ASP A 199 59.07 -4.51 44.90
C ASP A 199 57.94 -3.51 45.18
N GLN A 200 57.85 -3.00 46.41
CA GLN A 200 56.90 -1.98 46.85
C GLN A 200 57.03 -0.64 46.09
N ALA A 201 58.25 -0.23 45.73
CA ALA A 201 58.50 1.07 45.10
C ALA A 201 58.04 1.10 43.64
N ALA A 202 58.24 0.01 42.90
CA ALA A 202 57.83 -0.10 41.49
C ALA A 202 56.30 -0.17 41.36
N LEU A 203 55.64 -0.97 42.19
CA LEU A 203 54.18 -1.08 42.17
C LEU A 203 53.49 0.22 42.63
N ARG A 204 53.99 0.89 43.68
CA ARG A 204 53.49 2.23 44.08
C ARG A 204 53.61 3.29 42.98
N GLN A 205 54.56 3.17 42.05
CA GLN A 205 54.65 4.06 40.89
C GLN A 205 53.72 3.70 39.73
N LEU A 206 53.38 2.42 39.56
CA LEU A 206 52.55 1.95 38.44
C LEU A 206 51.06 2.05 38.70
N LEU A 207 50.62 1.82 39.95
CA LEU A 207 49.21 1.86 40.34
C LEU A 207 48.51 3.19 40.04
N PRO A 208 49.09 4.38 40.33
CA PRO A 208 48.50 5.66 39.95
C PRO A 208 48.37 5.81 38.43
N ARG A 209 49.31 5.26 37.66
CA ARG A 209 49.30 5.33 36.18
C ARG A 209 48.21 4.46 35.59
N ILE A 210 47.95 3.30 36.19
CA ILE A 210 46.84 2.40 35.82
C ILE A 210 45.50 3.07 36.17
N LYS A 211 45.36 3.63 37.38
CA LYS A 211 44.16 4.39 37.79
C LYS A 211 43.88 5.59 36.87
N VAL A 212 44.91 6.34 36.47
CA VAL A 212 44.77 7.44 35.50
C VAL A 212 44.32 6.94 34.14
N ARG A 213 44.88 5.83 33.64
CA ARG A 213 44.45 5.25 32.35
C ARG A 213 43.02 4.75 32.37
N LEU A 214 42.59 4.09 33.45
CA LEU A 214 41.18 3.68 33.64
C LEU A 214 40.25 4.90 33.69
N LYS A 215 40.61 5.95 34.42
CA LYS A 215 39.86 7.22 34.43
C LYS A 215 39.79 7.88 33.06
N ILE A 216 40.87 7.89 32.29
CA ILE A 216 40.88 8.46 30.93
C ILE A 216 39.98 7.64 30.01
N ILE A 217 40.02 6.30 30.06
CA ILE A 217 39.14 5.45 29.27
C ILE A 217 37.68 5.71 29.66
N PHE A 218 37.37 5.79 30.95
CA PHE A 218 36.03 6.16 31.43
C PHE A 218 35.59 7.53 30.91
N PHE A 219 36.43 8.56 31.01
CA PHE A 219 36.10 9.91 30.53
C PHE A 219 36.00 10.01 29.00
N TYR A 220 36.78 9.22 28.26
CA TYR A 220 36.75 9.19 26.80
C TYR A 220 35.49 8.51 26.26
N PHE A 221 35.02 7.46 26.94
CA PHE A 221 33.80 6.74 26.54
C PHE A 221 32.50 7.35 27.10
N PHE A 222 32.55 8.05 28.24
CA PHE A 222 31.35 8.54 28.94
C PHE A 222 31.32 10.07 29.18
N GLY A 223 32.42 10.78 28.94
CA GLY A 223 32.57 12.22 29.28
C GLY A 223 32.15 13.21 28.20
N LYS A 224 31.44 12.78 27.15
CA LYS A 224 30.79 13.70 26.21
C LYS A 224 29.33 13.29 25.98
N SER A 225 28.47 13.70 26.89
CA SER A 225 27.13 14.19 26.56
C SER A 225 27.16 15.71 26.53
#